data_AF-A0A3P8SM58-F1
#
_entry.id   AF-A0A3P8SM58-F1
#
_cell.length_a   1.000
_cell.length_b   1.000
_cell.length_c   1.000
_cell.angle_alpha   90.00
_cell.angle_beta   90.00
_cell.angle_gamma   90.00
#
_symmetry.space_group_name_H-M   'P 1'
#
loop_
_entity.id
_entity.type
_entity.pdbx_description
1 polymer ?
#
loop_
_entity_poly.entity_id
_entity_poly.type
_entity_poly.pdbx_seq_one_letter_code
_entity_poly.pdbx_strand_id
1 'polypeptide(L)'
;ESEILCTMCETIIRTVEGLLPKDRTEETVAEALKKACHILPHGLRKVCDAIFGKYFKQVVDLLLEEAAPRVICIIRMSGQR
;
A
#
# COMPACT_ATOMS: atom_id res chain seq x y z
N GLU A 1 11.91 5.36 13.97
CA GLU A 1 11.51 6.03 12.72
C GLU A 1 10.65 5.15 11.81
N SER A 2 10.79 3.81 11.82
CA SER A 2 9.97 2.90 11.00
C SER A 2 8.50 2.67 11.43
N GLU A 3 8.12 2.96 12.69
CA GLU A 3 6.75 2.71 13.19
C GLU A 3 5.68 3.59 12.52
N ILE A 4 5.97 4.88 12.29
CA ILE A 4 5.04 5.82 11.66
C ILE A 4 4.82 5.42 10.20
N LEU A 5 5.90 5.07 9.49
CA LEU A 5 5.81 4.61 8.11
C LEU A 5 5.06 3.29 8.02
N CYS A 6 5.30 2.35 8.94
CA CYS A 6 4.60 1.06 8.99
C CYS A 6 3.09 1.27 9.23
N THR A 7 2.75 2.10 10.22
CA THR A 7 1.36 2.46 10.54
C THR A 7 0.67 3.14 9.36
N MET A 8 1.37 4.06 8.68
CA MET A 8 0.85 4.72 7.48
C MET A 8 0.62 3.73 6.34
N CYS A 9 1.61 2.89 6.06
CA CYS A 9 1.50 1.84 5.05
C CYS A 9 0.30 0.92 5.34
N GLU A 10 0.17 0.42 6.58
CA GLU A 10 -0.94 -0.45 6.97
C GLU A 10 -2.29 0.23 6.79
N THR A 11 -2.38 1.51 7.17
CA THR A 11 -3.61 2.31 7.00
C THR A 11 -3.98 2.43 5.52
N ILE A 12 -3.00 2.66 4.65
CA ILE A 12 -3.22 2.78 3.21
C ILE A 12 -3.63 1.44 2.61
N ILE A 13 -2.96 0.35 2.97
CA ILE A 13 -3.31 -0.99 2.48
C ILE A 13 -4.72 -1.39 2.90
N ARG A 14 -5.11 -1.17 4.17
CA ARG A 14 -6.49 -1.45 4.63
C ARG A 14 -7.53 -0.60 3.88
N THR A 15 -7.18 0.64 3.56
CA THR A 15 -8.04 1.51 2.75
C THR A 15 -8.19 0.94 1.34
N VAL A 16 -7.11 0.46 0.72
CA VAL A 16 -7.14 -0.20 -0.59
C VAL A 16 -8.01 -1.45 -0.54
N GLU A 17 -7.80 -2.35 0.43
CA GLU A 17 -8.59 -3.57 0.61
C GLU A 17 -10.10 -3.28 0.69
N GLY A 18 -10.49 -2.25 1.44
CA GLY A 18 -11.90 -1.84 1.55
C GLY A 18 -12.50 -1.28 0.26
N LEU A 19 -11.68 -0.90 -0.72
CA LEU A 19 -12.12 -0.41 -2.04
C LEU A 19 -12.16 -1.51 -3.11
N LEU A 20 -11.58 -2.68 -2.82
CA LEU A 20 -11.46 -3.75 -3.80
C LEU A 20 -12.72 -4.62 -3.86
N PRO A 21 -13.16 -5.02 -5.07
CA PRO A 21 -14.18 -6.04 -5.23
C PRO A 21 -13.64 -7.42 -4.81
N LYS A 22 -14.53 -8.37 -4.54
CA LYS A 22 -14.14 -9.77 -4.27
C LYS A 22 -13.36 -10.38 -5.44
N ASP A 23 -13.87 -10.22 -6.65
CA ASP A 23 -13.20 -10.63 -7.88
C ASP A 23 -12.23 -9.53 -8.34
N ARG A 24 -11.15 -9.35 -7.58
CA ARG A 24 -10.12 -8.37 -7.91
C ARG A 24 -9.17 -8.91 -8.98
N THR A 25 -8.83 -8.04 -9.92
CA THR A 25 -7.81 -8.26 -10.96
C THR A 25 -6.63 -7.33 -10.71
N GLU A 26 -5.49 -7.62 -11.33
CA GLU A 26 -4.29 -6.77 -11.26
C GLU A 26 -4.60 -5.30 -11.57
N GLU A 27 -5.43 -5.06 -12.60
CA GLU A 27 -5.86 -3.73 -12.99
C GLU A 27 -6.64 -3.03 -11.88
N THR A 28 -7.65 -3.72 -11.30
CA THR A 28 -8.46 -3.13 -10.22
C THR A 28 -7.63 -2.82 -8.97
N VAL A 29 -6.66 -3.67 -8.64
CA VAL A 29 -5.74 -3.49 -7.51
C VAL A 29 -4.80 -2.31 -7.76
N ALA A 30 -4.21 -2.23 -8.95
CA ALA A 30 -3.33 -1.13 -9.33
C ALA A 30 -4.07 0.22 -9.28
N GLU A 31 -5.29 0.28 -9.81
CA GLU A 31 -6.09 1.51 -9.80
C GLU A 31 -6.51 1.92 -8.38
N ALA A 32 -6.90 0.96 -7.53
CA ALA A 32 -7.23 1.23 -6.13
C ALA A 32 -6.02 1.76 -5.36
N LEU A 33 -4.84 1.18 -5.57
CA LEU A 33 -3.59 1.62 -4.92
C LEU A 33 -3.19 3.05 -5.34
N LYS A 34 -3.32 3.40 -6.63
CA LYS A 34 -3.11 4.78 -7.11
C LYS A 34 -4.13 5.76 -6.51
N LYS A 35 -5.38 5.33 -6.33
CA LYS A 35 -6.43 6.18 -5.73
C LYS A 35 -6.23 6.36 -4.24
N ALA A 36 -5.71 5.36 -3.53
CA ALA A 36 -5.54 5.43 -2.08
C ALA A 36 -4.62 6.56 -1.64
N CYS A 37 -3.51 6.82 -2.36
CA CYS A 37 -2.67 7.99 -2.08
C CYS A 37 -3.43 9.30 -2.29
N HIS A 38 -4.32 9.38 -3.28
CA HIS A 38 -5.12 10.57 -3.53
C HIS A 38 -6.19 10.86 -2.46
N ILE A 39 -6.59 9.87 -1.66
CA ILE A 39 -7.52 10.07 -0.53
C ILE A 39 -6.83 10.80 0.62
N LEU A 40 -5.50 10.70 0.73
CA LEU A 40 -4.75 11.30 1.82
C LEU A 40 -4.61 12.83 1.68
N PRO A 41 -4.49 13.56 2.81
CA PRO A 41 -4.12 14.97 2.82
C PRO A 41 -2.84 15.24 2.02
N HIS A 42 -2.73 16.46 1.46
CA HIS A 42 -1.63 16.85 0.57
C HIS A 42 -0.22 16.58 1.14
N GLY A 43 -0.02 16.78 2.45
CA GLY A 43 1.26 16.50 3.11
C GLY A 43 1.65 15.01 3.12
N LEU A 44 0.66 14.11 3.12
CA LEU A 44 0.88 12.66 3.19
C LEU A 44 0.91 11.99 1.81
N ARG A 45 0.36 12.64 0.77
CA ARG A 45 0.42 12.16 -0.62
C ARG A 45 1.84 11.85 -1.05
N LYS A 46 2.77 12.79 -0.87
CA LYS A 46 4.19 12.59 -1.24
C LYS A 46 4.84 11.40 -0.53
N VAL A 47 4.47 11.17 0.73
CA VAL A 47 4.99 10.04 1.52
C VAL A 47 4.40 8.72 1.00
N CYS A 48 3.09 8.70 0.70
CA CYS A 48 2.42 7.55 0.08
C CYS A 48 3.04 7.19 -1.28
N ASP A 49 3.22 8.18 -2.15
CA ASP A 49 3.83 8.01 -3.47
C ASP A 49 5.28 7.51 -3.34
N ALA A 50 6.02 7.96 -2.33
CA ALA A 50 7.38 7.47 -2.06
C ALA A 50 7.39 6.00 -1.57
N ILE A 51 6.41 5.60 -0.74
CA ILE A 51 6.26 4.22 -0.27
C ILE A 51 5.91 3.30 -1.44
N PHE A 52 4.89 3.65 -2.23
CA PHE A 52 4.39 2.75 -3.27
C PHE A 52 5.16 2.88 -4.57
N GLY A 53 5.78 4.00 -4.91
CA GLY A 53 6.46 4.19 -6.20
C GLY A 53 7.53 3.13 -6.49
N LYS A 54 8.34 2.76 -5.49
CA LYS A 54 9.39 1.74 -5.63
C LYS A 54 8.87 0.30 -5.54
N TYR A 55 7.77 0.10 -4.82
CA TYR A 55 7.26 -1.23 -4.48
C TYR A 55 5.92 -1.56 -5.12
N PHE A 56 5.44 -0.70 -6.03
CA PHE A 56 4.08 -0.70 -6.56
C PHE A 56 3.67 -2.09 -7.05
N LYS A 57 4.44 -2.66 -7.97
CA LYS A 57 4.17 -3.99 -8.54
C LYS A 57 4.11 -5.07 -7.45
N GLN A 58 5.06 -5.08 -6.53
CA GLN A 58 5.11 -6.08 -5.46
C GLN A 58 3.96 -5.92 -4.46
N VAL A 59 3.50 -4.70 -4.20
CA VAL A 59 2.33 -4.45 -3.37
C VAL A 59 1.05 -4.90 -4.08
N VAL A 60 0.94 -4.69 -5.40
CA VAL A 60 -0.17 -5.20 -6.21
C VAL A 60 -0.21 -6.73 -6.17
N ASP A 61 0.93 -7.40 -6.37
CA ASP A 61 1.03 -8.86 -6.33
C ASP A 61 0.61 -9.40 -4.95
N LEU A 62 1.13 -8.82 -3.86
CA LEU A 62 0.77 -9.22 -2.49
C LEU A 62 -0.69 -8.95 -2.15
N LEU A 63 -1.23 -7.83 -2.64
CA LEU A 63 -2.65 -7.53 -2.51
C LEU A 63 -3.49 -8.55 -3.27
N LEU A 64 -3.08 -9.01 -4.45
CA LEU A 64 -3.77 -10.08 -5.20
C LEU A 64 -3.71 -11.44 -4.48
N GLU A 65 -2.68 -11.68 -3.67
CA GLU A 65 -2.49 -12.89 -2.87
C GLU A 65 -3.23 -12.86 -1.51
N GLU A 66 -3.98 -11.82 -1.18
CA GLU A 66 -4.63 -11.65 0.15
C GLU A 66 -3.63 -11.56 1.30
N ALA A 67 -2.40 -11.09 1.03
CA ALA A 67 -1.39 -10.94 2.06
C ALA A 67 -1.83 -9.88 3.09
N ALA A 68 -1.65 -10.20 4.38
CA ALA A 68 -2.06 -9.30 5.45
C ALA A 68 -1.32 -7.94 5.37
N PRO A 69 -1.97 -6.80 5.66
CA PRO A 69 -1.36 -5.46 5.55
C PRO A 69 -0.02 -5.31 6.28
N ARG A 70 0.09 -5.90 7.47
CA ARG A 70 1.30 -5.90 8.26
C ARG A 70 2.47 -6.62 7.57
N VAL A 71 2.19 -7.70 6.84
CA VAL A 71 3.21 -8.43 6.07
C VAL A 71 3.69 -7.60 4.90
N ILE A 72 2.75 -6.99 4.16
CA ILE A 72 3.05 -6.09 3.03
C ILE A 72 3.98 -4.94 3.48
N CYS A 73 3.69 -4.35 4.64
CA CYS A 73 4.40 -3.18 5.15
C CYS A 73 5.73 -3.52 5.86
N ILE A 74 5.86 -4.68 6.51
CA ILE A 74 7.10 -5.09 7.19
C ILE A 74 8.20 -5.51 6.23
N ILE A 75 7.85 -6.25 5.16
CA ILE A 75 8.82 -6.82 4.22
C ILE A 75 9.76 -5.75 3.64
N ARG A 76 9.33 -4.48 3.58
CA ARG A 76 10.10 -3.39 2.95
C ARG A 76 10.77 -2.44 3.91
N MET A 77 10.32 -2.35 5.16
CA MET A 77 10.90 -1.44 6.15
C MET A 77 12.05 -2.06 6.95
N SER A 78 12.26 -3.37 6.83
CA SER A 78 13.41 -4.08 7.42
C SER A 78 14.68 -4.10 6.55
N GLY A 79 14.65 -3.43 5.38
CA GLY A 79 15.75 -3.39 4.42
C GLY A 79 16.69 -2.18 4.51
N GLN A 80 16.58 -1.33 5.54
CA GLN A 80 17.58 -0.30 5.83
C GLN A 80 18.37 -0.71 7.09
N ARG A 81 19.45 -1.45 6.85
CA ARG A 81 20.62 -1.46 7.71
C ARG A 81 21.82 -1.13 6.85
#